data_AF-A0A1I0YY44-F1
#
_entry.id   AF-A0A1I0YY44-F1
#
_cell.length_a   1.000
_cell.length_b   1.000
_cell.length_c   1.000
_cell.angle_alpha   90.00
_cell.angle_beta   90.00
_cell.angle_gamma   90.00
#
_symmetry.space_group_name_H-M   'P 1'
#
loop_
_entity.id
_entity.type
_entity.pdbx_description
1 polymer ?
#
loop_
_entity_poly.entity_id
_entity_poly.type
_entity_poly.pdbx_seq_one_letter_code
_entity_poly.pdbx_strand_id
1 'polypeptide(L)' 'MSYKRLIPHCRDTQFLLSQAQDSNLSPLTRIRVRIHLWTCTACTRFSQQLAFMRKAMEQLGKD' A
#
# COMPACT_ATOMS: atom_id res chain seq x y z
N MET A 1 12.55 2.49 -18.26
CA MET A 1 11.43 2.26 -19.19
C MET A 1 10.16 2.79 -18.56
N SER A 2 9.66 3.91 -19.07
CA SER A 2 8.49 4.66 -18.58
C SER A 2 7.22 4.22 -19.30
N TYR A 3 6.42 3.35 -18.69
CA TYR A 3 5.03 3.12 -19.13
C TYR A 3 4.10 4.04 -18.36
N LYS A 4 3.75 5.12 -19.05
CA LYS A 4 3.03 6.30 -18.58
C LYS A 4 1.52 6.00 -18.62
N ARG A 5 0.84 6.19 -17.47
CA ARG A 5 -0.56 6.66 -17.33
C ARG A 5 -1.73 5.71 -16.99
N LEU A 6 -1.56 4.39 -16.78
CA LEU A 6 -2.70 3.56 -16.32
C LEU A 6 -2.43 2.69 -15.08
N ILE A 7 -1.17 2.39 -14.78
CA ILE A 7 -0.78 1.57 -13.64
C ILE A 7 0.01 2.50 -12.69
N PRO A 8 -0.39 2.66 -11.41
CA PRO A 8 0.38 3.46 -10.47
C PRO A 8 1.79 2.89 -10.38
N HIS A 9 2.81 3.76 -10.44
CA HIS A 9 4.19 3.31 -10.34
C HIS A 9 4.41 2.66 -8.97
N CYS A 10 5.40 1.77 -8.83
CA CYS A 10 5.71 1.15 -7.53
C CYS A 10 5.91 2.22 -6.43
N ARG A 11 6.49 3.37 -6.81
CA ARG A 11 6.71 4.53 -5.93
C ARG A 11 5.41 5.21 -5.48
N ASP A 12 4.49 5.48 -6.40
CA ASP A 12 3.16 6.00 -6.06
C ASP A 12 2.40 5.01 -5.19
N THR A 13 2.50 3.72 -5.50
CA THR A 13 1.85 2.67 -4.70
C THR A 13 2.42 2.64 -3.28
N GLN A 14 3.74 2.74 -3.11
CA GLN A 14 4.36 2.88 -1.79
C GLN A 14 3.88 4.13 -1.04
N PHE A 15 3.78 5.27 -1.73
CA PHE A 15 3.29 6.51 -1.14
C PHE A 15 1.82 6.41 -0.70
N LEU A 16 0.97 5.82 -1.54
CA LEU A 16 -0.44 5.54 -1.24
C LEU A 16 -0.57 4.56 -0.08
N LEU A 17 0.27 3.53 -0.03
CA LEU A 17 0.30 2.58 1.08
C LEU A 17 0.71 3.24 2.39
N SER A 18 1.71 4.10 2.40
CA SER A 18 2.08 4.88 3.59
C SER A 18 0.95 5.82 4.00
N GLN A 19 0.30 6.49 3.05
CA GLN A 19 -0.91 7.27 3.34
C GLN A 19 -2.04 6.43 3.92
N ALA A 20 -2.19 5.17 3.50
CA ALA A 20 -3.16 4.23 4.09
C ALA A 20 -2.92 3.94 5.57
N GLN A 21 -1.66 4.03 6.00
CA GLN A 21 -1.27 3.80 7.38
C GLN A 21 -1.58 4.99 8.26
N ASP A 22 -1.37 6.19 7.73
CA ASP A 22 -1.55 7.45 8.45
C ASP A 22 -3.01 7.96 8.41
N SER A 23 -3.70 7.77 7.28
CA SER A 23 -5.03 8.31 7.02
C SER A 23 -5.94 7.33 6.26
N ASN A 24 -7.27 7.44 6.44
CA ASN A 24 -8.22 6.58 5.75
C ASN A 24 -8.27 6.95 4.24
N LEU A 25 -7.55 6.18 3.42
CA LEU A 25 -7.54 6.34 1.96
C LEU A 25 -8.97 6.32 1.38
N SER A 26 -9.19 7.15 0.36
CA SER A 26 -10.39 7.07 -0.47
C SER A 26 -10.53 5.68 -1.11
N PRO A 27 -11.72 5.04 -1.06
CA PRO A 27 -11.91 3.64 -1.46
C PRO A 27 -11.51 3.35 -2.92
N LEU A 28 -11.64 4.34 -3.80
CA LEU A 28 -11.22 4.25 -5.22
C LEU A 28 -9.72 4.01 -5.37
N THR A 29 -8.90 4.66 -4.54
CA THR A 29 -7.44 4.53 -4.56
C THR A 29 -7.01 3.16 -4.05
N ARG A 30 -7.74 2.62 -3.06
CA ARG A 30 -7.52 1.28 -2.51
C ARG A 30 -7.73 0.19 -3.57
N ILE A 31 -8.73 0.34 -4.44
CA ILE A 31 -8.97 -0.58 -5.55
C ILE A 31 -7.83 -0.53 -6.57
N ARG A 32 -7.35 0.66 -6.96
CA ARG A 32 -6.19 0.79 -7.88
C ARG A 32 -4.94 0.14 -7.33
N VAL A 33 -4.65 0.34 -6.04
CA VAL A 33 -3.50 -0.27 -5.37
C VAL A 33 -3.63 -1.80 -5.37
N ARG A 34 -4.80 -2.37 -5.07
CA ARG A 34 -5.03 -3.83 -5.15
C ARG A 34 -4.75 -4.41 -6.54
N ILE A 35 -5.21 -3.73 -7.60
CA ILE A 35 -4.97 -4.16 -8.99
C ILE A 35 -3.45 -4.16 -9.26
N HIS A 36 -2.72 -3.13 -8.81
CA HIS A 36 -1.27 -3.08 -8.96
C HIS A 36 -0.55 -4.17 -8.16
N LEU A 37 -0.98 -4.45 -6.93
CA LEU A 37 -0.40 -5.54 -6.11
C LEU A 37 -0.52 -6.91 -6.80
N TRP A 38 -1.61 -7.14 -7.52
CA TRP A 38 -1.79 -8.37 -8.30
C TRP A 38 -0.76 -8.54 -9.41
N THR A 39 -0.34 -7.43 -10.04
CA THR A 39 0.66 -7.46 -11.13
C THR A 39 2.10 -7.32 -10.61
N CYS A 40 2.30 -6.81 -9.39
CA CYS A 40 3.61 -6.50 -8.81
C CYS A 40 3.81 -7.19 -7.47
N THR A 41 4.59 -8.26 -7.47
CA THR A 41 4.93 -9.04 -6.26
C THR A 41 5.76 -8.22 -5.26
N ALA A 42 6.61 -7.30 -5.73
CA ALA A 42 7.44 -6.46 -4.87
C ALA A 42 6.58 -5.55 -3.97
N CYS A 43 5.62 -4.85 -4.57
CA CYS A 43 4.67 -4.01 -3.82
C CYS A 43 3.75 -4.85 -2.91
N THR A 44 3.42 -6.07 -3.31
CA THR A 44 2.65 -7.00 -2.47
C THR A 44 3.40 -7.42 -1.21
N ARG A 45 4.70 -7.70 -1.30
CA ARG A 45 5.53 -8.00 -0.12
C ARG A 45 5.65 -6.80 0.81
N PHE A 46 5.86 -5.61 0.24
CA PHE A 46 5.94 -4.37 1.01
C PHE A 46 4.64 -4.06 1.77
N SER A 47 3.49 -4.26 1.14
CA SER A 47 2.18 -4.11 1.78
C SER A 47 1.98 -5.05 2.96
N GLN A 48 2.42 -6.30 2.83
CA GLN A 48 2.35 -7.27 3.92
C GLN A 48 3.25 -6.88 5.10
N GLN A 49 4.46 -6.38 4.83
CA GLN A 49 5.36 -5.85 5.87
C GLN A 49 4.73 -4.66 6.61
N LEU A 50 4.15 -3.71 5.88
CA LEU A 50 3.46 -2.56 6.48
C LEU A 50 2.26 -3.01 7.34
N ALA A 51 1.45 -3.95 6.84
CA ALA A 51 0.31 -4.48 7.59
C ALA A 51 0.76 -5.21 8.87
N PHE A 52 1.87 -5.96 8.81
CA PHE A 52 2.48 -6.60 9.97
C PHE A 52 2.92 -5.56 11.01
N MET A 53 3.66 -4.53 10.58
CA MET A 53 4.08 -3.46 11.48
C MET A 53 2.89 -2.74 12.13
N ARG A 54 1.84 -2.43 11.37
CA ARG A 54 0.63 -1.80 11.92
C ARG A 54 -0.07 -2.68 12.95
N LYS A 55 -0.20 -3.99 12.69
CA LYS A 55 -0.75 -4.92 13.68
C LYS A 55 0.12 -5.01 14.94
N ALA A 56 1.44 -4.98 14.80
CA ALA A 56 2.34 -4.99 15.96
C ALA A 56 2.19 -3.69 16.78
N MET A 57 2.17 -2.52 16.13
CA MET A 57 1.96 -1.24 16.80
C MET A 57 0.58 -1.12 17.43
N GLU A 58 -0.47 -1.60 16.77
CA GLU A 58 -1.84 -1.60 17.31
C GLU A 58 -1.98 -2.51 18.54
N GLN A 59 -1.26 -3.64 18.57
CA GLN A 59 -1.19 -4.49 19.75
C GLN A 59 -0.40 -3.84 20.89
N LEU A 60 0.70 -3.14 20.57
CA LEU A 60 1.54 -2.47 21.57
C LEU A 60 0.85 -1.25 22.21
N GLY A 61 0.10 -0.46 21.43
CA GLY A 61 -0.61 0.71 21.95
C GLY A 61 -1.93 0.40 22.67
N LYS A 62 -2.26 -0.88 22.85
CA LYS A 62 -3.47 -1.35 23.53
C LYS A 62 -3.21 -1.90 24.94
N ASP A 63 -1.95 -1.84 25.38
CA ASP A 63 -1.48 -2.03 26.76
C ASP A 63 -1.32 -0.66 27.45
#